data_AF-A0A1F6SP61-F1
#
_entry.id   AF-A0A1F6SP61-F1
#
_cell.length_a   1.000
_cell.length_b   1.000
_cell.length_c   1.000
_cell.angle_alpha   90.00
_cell.angle_beta   90.00
_cell.angle_gamma   90.00
#
_symmetry.space_group_name_H-M   'P 1'
#
loop_
_entity.id
_entity.type
_entity.pdbx_description
1 polymer ?
#
loop_
_entity_poly.entity_id
_entity_poly.type
_entity_poly.pdbx_seq_one_letter_code
_entity_poly.pdbx_strand_id
1 'polypeptide(L)'
;MYKNILETIGRTPMVKINKLSPNPRAEIFAKLEGGNPGGSIKDRIALKMIEQAIAEGILTKDKTIIEPTSGNTGIGLAMIGAALGYKVEIVMSAAVSVERQKTIKAYGAGIILTDLEKGTDGAIMKAREMVEKNPEKYFMPDQFSNKFNKIAHYETTAKEIWEDMEGKIDYFVSAIGTSGTIMGVAAYLKKYNPDIKIVCAYPEKGHYIQGLKNMEEAIVPAIYDKEKIDEFINIESEAAFEMARRIVREEGIFAGMSGGAAMVAACELAKKIPSGRVAVILPDRGEKYLSTKLFAD
;
A
#
# COMPACT_ATOMS: atom_id res chain seq x y z
N MET A 1 3.29 -14.52 -22.55
CA MET A 1 4.57 -13.78 -22.70
C MET A 1 4.25 -12.30 -22.54
N TYR A 2 4.92 -11.63 -21.61
CA TYR A 2 4.75 -10.19 -21.35
C TYR A 2 5.73 -9.37 -22.20
N LYS A 3 5.35 -8.18 -22.64
CA LYS A 3 6.21 -7.28 -23.43
C LYS A 3 7.25 -6.57 -22.59
N ASN A 4 6.94 -6.27 -21.34
CA ASN A 4 7.84 -5.67 -20.37
C ASN A 4 7.41 -6.00 -18.93
N ILE A 5 8.23 -5.60 -17.96
CA ILE A 5 8.00 -5.88 -16.53
C ILE A 5 6.72 -5.23 -15.96
N LEU A 6 6.24 -4.13 -16.57
CA LEU A 6 5.07 -3.41 -16.07
C LEU A 6 3.77 -4.19 -16.34
N GLU A 7 3.73 -5.00 -17.39
CA GLU A 7 2.58 -5.87 -17.68
C GLU A 7 2.42 -7.01 -16.65
N THR A 8 3.42 -7.22 -15.77
CA THR A 8 3.32 -8.18 -14.66
C THR A 8 2.83 -7.55 -13.35
N ILE A 9 2.47 -6.25 -13.36
CA ILE A 9 1.86 -5.58 -12.21
C ILE A 9 0.40 -6.04 -12.09
N GLY A 10 0.01 -6.45 -10.89
CA GLY A 10 -1.30 -6.99 -10.59
C GLY A 10 -1.40 -8.50 -10.75
N ARG A 11 -2.64 -9.02 -10.81
CA ARG A 11 -2.94 -10.46 -10.81
C ARG A 11 -2.18 -11.23 -9.72
N THR A 12 -2.14 -10.64 -8.53
CA THR A 12 -1.40 -11.18 -7.39
C THR A 12 -2.12 -12.39 -6.79
N PRO A 13 -1.41 -13.35 -6.17
CA PRO A 13 -2.06 -14.52 -5.58
C PRO A 13 -3.01 -14.16 -4.42
N MET A 14 -4.08 -14.94 -4.28
CA MET A 14 -4.92 -14.96 -3.08
C MET A 14 -4.75 -16.31 -2.37
N VAL A 15 -4.50 -16.29 -1.07
CA VAL A 15 -4.13 -17.48 -0.29
C VAL A 15 -4.98 -17.58 0.97
N LYS A 16 -5.56 -18.77 1.23
CA LYS A 16 -6.27 -19.05 2.47
C LYS A 16 -5.31 -19.10 3.66
N ILE A 17 -5.68 -18.42 4.74
CA ILE A 17 -4.98 -18.43 6.03
C ILE A 17 -5.52 -19.60 6.86
N ASN A 18 -4.64 -20.52 7.27
CA ASN A 18 -5.07 -21.81 7.82
C ASN A 18 -4.89 -21.92 9.34
N LYS A 19 -3.82 -21.38 9.89
CA LYS A 19 -3.46 -21.49 11.31
C LYS A 19 -3.81 -20.25 12.12
N LEU A 20 -3.73 -19.06 11.51
CA LEU A 20 -4.01 -17.81 12.21
C LEU A 20 -5.50 -17.51 12.38
N SER A 21 -6.38 -18.17 11.61
CA SER A 21 -7.83 -17.93 11.76
C SER A 21 -8.34 -18.48 13.10
N PRO A 22 -8.89 -17.64 13.99
CA PRO A 22 -9.36 -18.07 15.30
C PRO A 22 -10.74 -18.74 15.26
N ASN A 23 -11.47 -18.64 14.14
CA ASN A 23 -12.81 -19.20 13.97
C ASN A 23 -12.88 -19.97 12.64
N PRO A 24 -13.06 -21.30 12.66
CA PRO A 24 -13.04 -22.12 11.44
C PRO A 24 -14.20 -21.83 10.47
N ARG A 25 -15.26 -21.12 10.93
CA ARG A 25 -16.38 -20.69 10.08
C ARG A 25 -16.16 -19.30 9.48
N ALA A 26 -15.16 -18.56 9.95
CA ALA A 26 -14.73 -17.28 9.40
C ALA A 26 -13.44 -17.51 8.59
N GLU A 27 -13.58 -17.76 7.29
CA GLU A 27 -12.45 -18.02 6.42
C GLU A 27 -11.73 -16.73 6.06
N ILE A 28 -10.42 -16.66 6.31
CA ILE A 28 -9.59 -15.51 5.97
C ILE A 28 -8.75 -15.84 4.73
N PHE A 29 -8.75 -14.95 3.75
CA PHE A 29 -8.00 -15.05 2.50
C PHE A 29 -7.12 -13.81 2.34
N ALA A 30 -5.81 -14.01 2.24
CA ALA A 30 -4.84 -12.94 2.07
C ALA A 30 -4.55 -12.68 0.58
N LYS A 31 -4.73 -11.43 0.14
CA LYS A 31 -4.27 -10.94 -1.17
C LYS A 31 -2.81 -10.50 -1.07
N LEU A 32 -1.92 -11.22 -1.74
CA LEU A 32 -0.47 -11.12 -1.57
C LEU A 32 0.14 -10.06 -2.50
N GLU A 33 0.03 -8.80 -2.13
CA GLU A 33 0.51 -7.68 -2.95
C GLU A 33 2.03 -7.54 -3.02
N GLY A 34 2.74 -8.29 -2.17
CA GLY A 34 4.16 -8.58 -2.38
C GLY A 34 4.44 -9.28 -3.71
N GLY A 35 3.47 -9.91 -4.36
CA GLY A 35 3.63 -10.59 -5.66
C GLY A 35 3.94 -9.66 -6.84
N ASN A 36 3.69 -8.35 -6.71
CA ASN A 36 4.05 -7.37 -7.75
C ASN A 36 5.58 -7.29 -7.96
N PRO A 37 6.07 -6.87 -9.14
CA PRO A 37 7.50 -6.89 -9.48
C PRO A 37 8.39 -5.97 -8.62
N GLY A 38 7.89 -4.81 -8.19
CA GLY A 38 8.52 -3.93 -7.20
C GLY A 38 8.27 -4.38 -5.75
N GLY A 39 7.58 -5.51 -5.57
CA GLY A 39 7.37 -6.19 -4.29
C GLY A 39 6.34 -5.50 -3.40
N SER A 40 5.41 -4.71 -3.93
CA SER A 40 4.32 -4.14 -3.14
C SER A 40 3.10 -3.72 -3.95
N ILE A 41 2.01 -3.49 -3.23
CA ILE A 41 0.76 -2.91 -3.72
C ILE A 41 0.94 -1.56 -4.44
N LYS A 42 2.03 -0.83 -4.15
CA LYS A 42 2.24 0.52 -4.68
C LYS A 42 2.62 0.53 -6.16
N ASP A 43 3.05 -0.59 -6.72
CA ASP A 43 3.36 -0.71 -8.14
C ASP A 43 2.12 -0.41 -8.99
N ARG A 44 0.93 -0.84 -8.52
CA ARG A 44 -0.36 -0.59 -9.17
C ARG A 44 -0.66 0.90 -9.30
N ILE A 45 -0.54 1.63 -8.19
CA ILE A 45 -0.89 3.06 -8.15
C ILE A 45 0.15 3.88 -8.91
N ALA A 46 1.43 3.50 -8.80
CA ALA A 46 2.52 4.17 -9.49
C ALA A 46 2.32 4.04 -11.00
N LEU A 47 2.01 2.84 -11.50
CA LEU A 47 1.74 2.63 -12.92
C LEU A 47 0.54 3.45 -13.38
N LYS A 48 -0.59 3.36 -12.68
CA LYS A 48 -1.83 4.03 -13.09
C LYS A 48 -1.69 5.56 -13.13
N MET A 49 -1.01 6.17 -12.16
CA MET A 49 -0.79 7.62 -12.14
C MET A 49 0.17 8.07 -13.26
N ILE A 50 1.20 7.28 -13.56
CA ILE A 50 2.15 7.59 -14.65
C ILE A 50 1.50 7.41 -16.02
N GLU A 51 0.80 6.30 -16.26
CA GLU A 51 0.08 6.07 -17.52
C GLU A 51 -0.91 7.19 -17.82
N GLN A 52 -1.66 7.62 -16.80
CA GLN A 52 -2.59 8.74 -16.96
C GLN A 52 -1.87 10.05 -17.28
N ALA A 53 -0.81 10.40 -16.53
CA ALA A 53 -0.09 11.64 -16.77
C ALA A 53 0.56 11.68 -18.17
N ILE A 54 0.99 10.54 -18.70
CA ILE A 54 1.49 10.41 -20.08
C ILE A 54 0.35 10.58 -21.08
N ALA A 55 -0.78 9.90 -20.87
CA ALA A 55 -1.92 9.95 -21.77
C ALA A 55 -2.52 11.37 -21.89
N GLU A 56 -2.48 12.16 -20.81
CA GLU A 56 -2.93 13.55 -20.79
C GLU A 56 -1.87 14.56 -21.23
N GLY A 57 -0.65 14.12 -21.55
CA GLY A 57 0.45 15.00 -21.95
C GLY A 57 1.05 15.84 -20.82
N ILE A 58 0.67 15.58 -19.56
CA ILE A 58 1.19 16.28 -18.37
C ILE A 58 2.63 15.83 -18.08
N LEU A 59 2.92 14.55 -18.26
CA LEU A 59 4.25 13.97 -18.07
C LEU A 59 4.95 13.74 -19.42
N THR A 60 5.92 14.59 -19.69
CA THR A 60 6.77 14.56 -20.89
C THR A 60 8.19 14.09 -20.56
N LYS A 61 9.01 13.79 -21.57
CA LYS A 61 10.37 13.22 -21.39
C LYS A 61 11.41 14.19 -20.82
N ASP A 62 11.13 15.48 -20.89
CA ASP A 62 11.90 16.57 -20.29
C ASP A 62 11.64 16.72 -18.78
N LYS A 63 10.47 16.27 -18.29
CA LYS A 63 10.14 16.32 -16.87
C LYS A 63 10.79 15.18 -16.07
N THR A 64 11.06 15.49 -14.80
CA THR A 64 11.50 14.53 -13.79
C THR A 64 10.33 14.20 -12.88
N ILE A 65 10.07 12.91 -12.67
CA ILE A 65 9.07 12.45 -11.70
C ILE A 65 9.65 12.70 -10.30
N ILE A 66 8.93 13.43 -9.45
CA ILE A 66 9.29 13.65 -8.05
C ILE A 66 8.14 13.22 -7.15
N GLU A 67 8.39 12.41 -6.11
CA GLU A 67 7.32 11.97 -5.21
C GLU A 67 7.81 11.87 -3.76
N PRO A 68 7.08 12.45 -2.78
CA PRO A 68 7.31 12.21 -1.37
C PRO A 68 6.71 10.87 -0.94
N THR A 69 7.49 9.98 -0.33
CA THR A 69 7.01 8.64 0.02
C THR A 69 7.75 8.02 1.20
N SER A 70 7.04 7.15 1.93
CA SER A 70 7.59 6.25 2.94
C SER A 70 8.32 5.03 2.35
N GLY A 71 8.36 4.90 1.02
CA GLY A 71 9.35 4.09 0.30
C GLY A 71 8.77 3.22 -0.81
N ASN A 72 7.66 2.51 -0.58
CA ASN A 72 7.13 1.56 -1.58
C ASN A 72 6.64 2.24 -2.88
N THR A 73 5.98 3.41 -2.78
CA THR A 73 5.62 4.19 -3.98
C THR A 73 6.88 4.65 -4.71
N GLY A 74 7.94 4.99 -3.99
CA GLY A 74 9.23 5.34 -4.57
C GLY A 74 9.89 4.18 -5.32
N ILE A 75 9.83 2.96 -4.78
CA ILE A 75 10.32 1.75 -5.47
C ILE A 75 9.52 1.53 -6.77
N GLY A 76 8.19 1.59 -6.70
CA GLY A 76 7.33 1.42 -7.88
C GLY A 76 7.62 2.46 -8.95
N LEU A 77 7.71 3.74 -8.58
CA LEU A 77 8.04 4.84 -9.50
C LEU A 77 9.46 4.71 -10.07
N ALA A 78 10.45 4.30 -9.28
CA ALA A 78 11.81 4.09 -9.76
C ALA A 78 11.86 2.95 -10.80
N MET A 79 11.19 1.82 -10.55
CA MET A 79 11.07 0.72 -11.50
C MET A 79 10.37 1.15 -12.79
N ILE A 80 9.25 1.89 -12.70
CA ILE A 80 8.52 2.39 -13.86
C ILE A 80 9.34 3.41 -14.64
N GLY A 81 10.04 4.32 -13.95
CA GLY A 81 10.94 5.29 -14.56
C GLY A 81 12.07 4.61 -15.33
N ALA A 82 12.68 3.57 -14.75
CA ALA A 82 13.69 2.77 -15.45
C ALA A 82 13.12 2.08 -16.69
N ALA A 83 11.95 1.43 -16.57
CA ALA A 83 11.32 0.69 -17.66
C ALA A 83 10.85 1.58 -18.81
N LEU A 84 10.36 2.78 -18.52
CA LEU A 84 9.82 3.71 -19.51
C LEU A 84 10.83 4.76 -19.96
N GLY A 85 11.98 4.90 -19.29
CA GLY A 85 12.98 5.94 -19.56
C GLY A 85 12.54 7.33 -19.09
N TYR A 86 12.19 7.46 -17.81
CA TYR A 86 11.95 8.73 -17.11
C TYR A 86 12.94 8.90 -15.97
N LYS A 87 13.35 10.16 -15.72
CA LYS A 87 14.11 10.51 -14.51
C LYS A 87 13.18 10.49 -13.31
N VAL A 88 13.67 9.95 -12.19
CA VAL A 88 12.91 9.83 -10.95
C VAL A 88 13.75 10.36 -9.78
N GLU A 89 13.16 11.23 -8.98
CA GLU A 89 13.71 11.72 -7.72
C GLU A 89 12.73 11.40 -6.58
N ILE A 90 13.16 10.64 -5.58
CA ILE A 90 12.32 10.27 -4.45
C ILE A 90 12.70 11.11 -3.23
N VAL A 91 11.70 11.78 -2.65
CA VAL A 91 11.87 12.52 -1.40
C VAL A 91 11.38 11.63 -0.25
N MET A 92 12.24 11.37 0.74
CA MET A 92 11.89 10.51 1.87
C MET A 92 12.61 10.91 3.15
N SER A 93 12.03 10.55 4.29
CA SER A 93 12.69 10.70 5.58
C SER A 93 13.91 9.78 5.70
N ALA A 94 14.97 10.25 6.35
CA ALA A 94 16.15 9.44 6.67
C ALA A 94 15.83 8.20 7.55
N ALA A 95 14.64 8.14 8.19
CA ALA A 95 14.19 7.00 8.97
C ALA A 95 13.76 5.77 8.12
N VAL A 96 13.59 5.93 6.80
CA VAL A 96 13.20 4.83 5.90
C VAL A 96 14.32 3.79 5.80
N SER A 97 13.95 2.50 5.79
CA SER A 97 14.89 1.37 5.82
C SER A 97 15.92 1.41 4.68
N VAL A 98 17.12 0.91 4.98
CA VAL A 98 18.27 0.97 4.06
C VAL A 98 18.03 0.13 2.80
N GLU A 99 17.27 -0.97 2.91
CA GLU A 99 16.88 -1.83 1.79
C GLU A 99 16.10 -1.05 0.75
N ARG A 100 15.16 -0.20 1.19
CA ARG A 100 14.36 0.62 0.28
C ARG A 100 15.20 1.67 -0.42
N GLN A 101 16.09 2.35 0.31
CA GLN A 101 17.01 3.32 -0.28
C GLN A 101 17.93 2.67 -1.33
N LYS A 102 18.49 1.50 -1.02
CA LYS A 102 19.32 0.73 -1.94
C LYS A 102 18.54 0.28 -3.18
N THR A 103 17.31 -0.21 -2.99
CA THR A 103 16.43 -0.65 -4.10
C THR A 103 16.12 0.51 -5.04
N ILE A 104 15.77 1.69 -4.51
CA ILE A 104 15.47 2.88 -5.32
C ILE A 104 16.70 3.32 -6.13
N LYS A 105 17.88 3.36 -5.50
CA LYS A 105 19.14 3.67 -6.19
C LYS A 105 19.51 2.63 -7.25
N ALA A 106 19.24 1.34 -7.01
CA ALA A 106 19.51 0.27 -7.97
C ALA A 106 18.70 0.41 -9.26
N TYR A 107 17.48 0.95 -9.17
CA TYR A 107 16.68 1.33 -10.35
C TYR A 107 17.14 2.65 -11.02
N GLY A 108 18.18 3.31 -10.51
CA GLY A 108 18.73 4.54 -11.07
C GLY A 108 18.02 5.82 -10.64
N ALA A 109 17.14 5.77 -9.64
CA ALA A 109 16.45 6.94 -9.12
C ALA A 109 17.30 7.73 -8.10
N GLY A 110 17.17 9.05 -8.13
CA GLY A 110 17.74 9.94 -7.13
C GLY A 110 16.99 9.86 -5.80
N ILE A 111 17.69 10.10 -4.69
CA ILE A 111 17.10 10.17 -3.34
C ILE A 111 17.43 11.51 -2.71
N ILE A 112 16.41 12.18 -2.19
CA ILE A 112 16.49 13.40 -1.42
C ILE A 112 16.02 13.07 -0.01
N LEU A 113 16.95 13.11 0.95
CA LEU A 113 16.67 12.79 2.34
C LEU A 113 16.19 14.04 3.09
N THR A 114 15.10 13.90 3.83
CA THR A 114 14.64 14.88 4.81
C THR A 114 14.92 14.41 6.23
N ASP A 115 14.73 15.32 7.18
CA ASP A 115 14.83 15.06 8.61
C ASP A 115 14.06 13.78 9.03
N LEU A 116 14.67 12.99 9.92
CA LEU A 116 14.09 11.77 10.46
C LEU A 116 12.85 12.08 11.31
N GLU A 117 12.87 13.16 12.09
CA GLU A 117 11.80 13.52 13.04
C GLU A 117 10.54 14.03 12.34
N LYS A 118 10.70 14.63 11.14
CA LYS A 118 9.58 15.15 10.35
C LYS A 118 8.83 14.08 9.57
N GLY A 119 9.34 12.84 9.55
CA GLY A 119 8.70 11.71 8.90
C GLY A 119 8.30 11.95 7.45
N THR A 120 7.18 11.35 7.04
CA THR A 120 6.66 11.49 5.65
C THR A 120 6.14 12.90 5.38
N ASP A 121 5.60 13.59 6.38
CA ASP A 121 5.01 14.91 6.19
C ASP A 121 6.08 15.97 5.90
N GLY A 122 7.29 15.83 6.48
CA GLY A 122 8.49 16.58 6.09
C GLY A 122 8.88 16.37 4.63
N ALA A 123 8.85 15.13 4.15
CA ALA A 123 9.10 14.81 2.76
C ALA A 123 8.05 15.43 1.82
N ILE A 124 6.76 15.40 2.21
CA ILE A 124 5.67 16.02 1.45
C ILE A 124 5.89 17.52 1.30
N MET A 125 6.19 18.22 2.39
CA MET A 125 6.47 19.66 2.35
C MET A 125 7.66 19.97 1.43
N LYS A 126 8.74 19.19 1.51
CA LYS A 126 9.92 19.40 0.69
C LYS A 126 9.66 19.17 -0.81
N ALA A 127 8.95 18.11 -1.16
CA ALA A 127 8.62 17.82 -2.55
C ALA A 127 7.74 18.92 -3.16
N ARG A 128 6.72 19.40 -2.42
CA ARG A 128 5.85 20.52 -2.83
C ARG A 128 6.66 21.78 -3.09
N GLU A 129 7.54 22.17 -2.16
CA GLU A 129 8.43 23.32 -2.32
C GLU A 129 9.27 23.23 -3.61
N MET A 130 9.80 22.03 -3.94
CA MET A 130 10.62 21.83 -5.13
C MET A 130 9.81 21.93 -6.43
N VAL A 131 8.59 21.40 -6.44
CA VAL A 131 7.65 21.49 -7.57
C VAL A 131 7.23 22.94 -7.79
N GLU A 132 6.83 23.65 -6.72
CA GLU A 132 6.43 25.07 -6.80
C GLU A 132 7.55 25.95 -7.33
N LYS A 133 8.81 25.70 -6.95
CA LYS A 133 9.98 26.44 -7.45
C LYS A 133 10.38 26.08 -8.87
N ASN A 134 10.02 24.89 -9.36
CA ASN A 134 10.46 24.38 -10.67
C ASN A 134 9.33 23.62 -11.39
N PRO A 135 8.18 24.26 -11.68
CA PRO A 135 7.00 23.58 -12.23
C PRO A 135 7.25 23.00 -13.63
N GLU A 136 8.17 23.59 -14.40
CA GLU A 136 8.55 23.06 -15.71
C GLU A 136 9.43 21.82 -15.62
N LYS A 137 10.24 21.68 -14.57
CA LYS A 137 11.15 20.55 -14.38
C LYS A 137 10.45 19.32 -13.82
N TYR A 138 9.51 19.51 -12.89
CA TYR A 138 8.99 18.42 -12.07
C TYR A 138 7.56 18.07 -12.41
N PHE A 139 7.28 16.77 -12.39
CA PHE A 139 5.94 16.22 -12.31
C PHE A 139 5.82 15.43 -11.00
N MET A 140 4.82 15.76 -10.19
CA MET A 140 4.54 15.03 -8.95
C MET A 140 3.23 14.25 -9.09
N PRO A 141 3.27 12.91 -9.07
CA PRO A 141 2.06 12.08 -9.09
C PRO A 141 1.06 12.42 -7.98
N ASP A 142 1.55 12.82 -6.80
CA ASP A 142 0.79 13.19 -5.60
C ASP A 142 -0.18 12.09 -5.15
N GLN A 143 0.40 10.98 -4.67
CA GLN A 143 -0.37 9.78 -4.31
C GLN A 143 -1.47 10.01 -3.26
N PHE A 144 -1.43 11.11 -2.51
CA PHE A 144 -2.39 11.40 -1.45
C PHE A 144 -3.64 12.12 -1.94
N SER A 145 -3.58 12.81 -3.09
CA SER A 145 -4.71 13.53 -3.68
C SER A 145 -5.15 12.96 -5.03
N ASN A 146 -4.26 12.25 -5.73
CA ASN A 146 -4.52 11.77 -7.06
C ASN A 146 -5.57 10.64 -7.08
N LYS A 147 -6.73 10.92 -7.69
CA LYS A 147 -7.84 9.97 -7.85
C LYS A 147 -7.41 8.66 -8.53
N PHE A 148 -6.37 8.67 -9.37
CA PHE A 148 -5.87 7.48 -10.05
C PHE A 148 -5.23 6.45 -9.11
N ASN A 149 -4.85 6.86 -7.89
CA ASN A 149 -4.52 5.94 -6.80
C ASN A 149 -5.73 5.03 -6.47
N LYS A 150 -6.88 5.63 -6.18
CA LYS A 150 -8.14 4.91 -5.91
C LYS A 150 -8.58 4.08 -7.12
N ILE A 151 -8.51 4.65 -8.33
CA ILE A 151 -8.95 3.99 -9.57
C ILE A 151 -8.12 2.73 -9.84
N ALA A 152 -6.80 2.75 -9.60
CA ALA A 152 -5.96 1.56 -9.79
C ALA A 152 -6.52 0.35 -9.02
N HIS A 153 -6.95 0.55 -7.78
CA HIS A 153 -7.54 -0.50 -6.94
C HIS A 153 -8.95 -0.89 -7.36
N TYR A 154 -9.78 0.08 -7.73
CA TYR A 154 -11.13 -0.17 -8.25
C TYR A 154 -11.09 -1.04 -9.52
N GLU A 155 -10.17 -0.73 -10.44
CA GLU A 155 -10.11 -1.38 -11.75
C GLU A 155 -9.38 -2.71 -11.75
N THR A 156 -8.48 -2.95 -10.80
CA THR A 156 -7.63 -4.15 -10.76
C THR A 156 -7.80 -4.92 -9.45
N THR A 157 -7.26 -4.43 -8.33
CA THR A 157 -7.24 -5.14 -7.04
C THR A 157 -8.62 -5.68 -6.64
N ALA A 158 -9.66 -4.85 -6.76
CA ALA A 158 -11.02 -5.23 -6.38
C ALA A 158 -11.64 -6.29 -7.30
N LYS A 159 -11.37 -6.20 -8.62
CA LYS A 159 -11.81 -7.20 -9.59
C LYS A 159 -11.15 -8.54 -9.34
N GLU A 160 -9.84 -8.52 -9.10
CA GLU A 160 -9.10 -9.73 -8.80
C GLU A 160 -9.63 -10.41 -7.54
N ILE A 161 -9.86 -9.65 -6.45
CA ILE A 161 -10.45 -10.20 -5.21
C ILE A 161 -11.85 -10.78 -5.50
N TRP A 162 -12.69 -10.07 -6.24
CA TRP A 162 -14.02 -10.53 -6.59
C TRP A 162 -14.00 -11.83 -7.41
N GLU A 163 -13.12 -11.90 -8.41
CA GLU A 163 -12.92 -13.08 -9.26
C GLU A 163 -12.35 -14.26 -8.46
N ASP A 164 -11.27 -14.06 -7.72
CA ASP A 164 -10.58 -15.08 -6.91
C ASP A 164 -11.49 -15.65 -5.81
N MET A 165 -12.44 -14.85 -5.30
CA MET A 165 -13.42 -15.27 -4.30
C MET A 165 -14.75 -15.73 -4.90
N GLU A 166 -14.87 -15.84 -6.23
CA GLU A 166 -16.10 -16.21 -6.94
C GLU A 166 -17.32 -15.35 -6.54
N GLY A 167 -17.09 -14.07 -6.25
CA GLY A 167 -18.13 -13.14 -5.75
C GLY A 167 -18.62 -13.41 -4.33
N LYS A 168 -18.04 -14.39 -3.61
CA LYS A 168 -18.42 -14.76 -2.25
C LYS A 168 -17.44 -14.14 -1.26
N ILE A 169 -17.64 -12.86 -0.97
CA ILE A 169 -16.91 -12.08 0.02
C ILE A 169 -17.91 -11.38 0.93
N ASP A 170 -17.68 -11.42 2.24
CA ASP A 170 -18.53 -10.78 3.24
C ASP A 170 -17.83 -9.58 3.88
N TYR A 171 -16.50 -9.67 4.03
CA TYR A 171 -15.69 -8.64 4.68
C TYR A 171 -14.42 -8.35 3.87
N PHE A 172 -14.07 -7.08 3.74
CA PHE A 172 -12.80 -6.62 3.20
C PHE A 172 -12.02 -5.85 4.26
N VAL A 173 -10.80 -6.29 4.54
CA VAL A 173 -9.91 -5.74 5.58
C VAL A 173 -8.65 -5.13 4.93
N SER A 174 -8.36 -3.88 5.27
CA SER A 174 -7.11 -3.23 4.86
C SER A 174 -6.61 -2.29 5.95
N ALA A 175 -5.29 -2.25 6.14
CA ALA A 175 -4.65 -1.14 6.84
C ALA A 175 -4.67 0.13 5.97
N ILE A 176 -4.51 1.30 6.59
CA ILE A 176 -4.71 2.60 5.92
C ILE A 176 -3.45 3.47 5.89
N GLY A 177 -3.08 3.90 4.68
CA GLY A 177 -2.00 4.86 4.41
C GLY A 177 -2.52 6.03 3.58
N THR A 178 -2.36 5.98 2.25
CA THR A 178 -2.98 6.98 1.34
C THR A 178 -4.51 6.86 1.27
N SER A 179 -5.08 5.80 1.84
CA SER A 179 -6.48 5.34 1.73
C SER A 179 -6.93 4.78 0.36
N GLY A 180 -6.15 4.93 -0.70
CA GLY A 180 -6.57 4.53 -2.06
C GLY A 180 -7.01 3.06 -2.19
N THR A 181 -6.34 2.14 -1.48
CA THR A 181 -6.69 0.71 -1.47
C THR A 181 -8.08 0.47 -0.90
N ILE A 182 -8.32 0.92 0.34
CA ILE A 182 -9.61 0.71 1.00
C ILE A 182 -10.73 1.44 0.27
N MET A 183 -10.48 2.64 -0.24
CA MET A 183 -11.47 3.44 -0.98
C MET A 183 -11.82 2.84 -2.35
N GLY A 184 -10.82 2.34 -3.08
CA GLY A 184 -11.00 1.79 -4.42
C GLY A 184 -11.70 0.43 -4.37
N VAL A 185 -11.25 -0.45 -3.46
CA VAL A 185 -11.85 -1.76 -3.29
C VAL A 185 -13.26 -1.68 -2.74
N ALA A 186 -13.51 -0.84 -1.72
CA ALA A 186 -14.85 -0.62 -1.18
C ALA A 186 -15.84 -0.17 -2.26
N ALA A 187 -15.47 0.83 -3.07
CA ALA A 187 -16.33 1.36 -4.11
C ALA A 187 -16.71 0.30 -5.17
N TYR A 188 -15.79 -0.61 -5.49
CA TYR A 188 -16.08 -1.70 -6.43
C TYR A 188 -16.97 -2.76 -5.81
N LEU A 189 -16.61 -3.27 -4.62
CA LEU A 189 -17.33 -4.36 -3.97
C LEU A 189 -18.77 -3.97 -3.61
N LYS A 190 -18.97 -2.76 -3.05
CA LYS A 190 -20.30 -2.24 -2.67
C LYS A 190 -21.23 -2.05 -3.88
N LYS A 191 -20.72 -1.94 -5.11
CA LYS A 191 -21.54 -1.92 -6.33
C LYS A 191 -22.25 -3.27 -6.57
N TYR A 192 -21.62 -4.38 -6.20
CA TYR A 192 -22.17 -5.72 -6.37
C TYR A 192 -22.98 -6.17 -5.17
N ASN A 193 -22.50 -5.86 -3.96
CA ASN A 193 -23.22 -6.17 -2.74
C ASN A 193 -22.97 -5.07 -1.69
N PRO A 194 -23.98 -4.22 -1.38
CA PRO A 194 -23.84 -3.16 -0.39
C PRO A 194 -23.66 -3.69 1.05
N ASP A 195 -23.97 -4.96 1.31
CA ASP A 195 -23.85 -5.57 2.63
C ASP A 195 -22.41 -5.97 2.99
N ILE A 196 -21.51 -6.09 2.00
CA ILE A 196 -20.08 -6.37 2.24
C ILE A 196 -19.51 -5.33 3.19
N LYS A 197 -18.90 -5.75 4.29
CA LYS A 197 -18.36 -4.83 5.30
C LYS A 197 -16.91 -4.45 5.00
N ILE A 198 -16.64 -3.15 5.04
CA ILE A 198 -15.33 -2.56 4.83
C ILE A 198 -14.71 -2.25 6.20
N VAL A 199 -13.62 -2.93 6.52
CA VAL A 199 -12.97 -2.88 7.83
C VAL A 199 -11.59 -2.28 7.70
N CYS A 200 -11.35 -1.20 8.44
CA CYS A 200 -10.08 -0.50 8.49
C CYS A 200 -9.25 -1.00 9.68
N ALA A 201 -8.06 -1.54 9.42
CA ALA A 201 -7.03 -1.73 10.43
C ALA A 201 -6.38 -0.36 10.71
N TYR A 202 -6.86 0.31 11.74
CA TYR A 202 -6.55 1.71 12.03
C TYR A 202 -5.43 1.80 13.07
N PRO A 203 -4.26 2.36 12.74
CA PRO A 203 -3.17 2.42 13.70
C PRO A 203 -3.47 3.42 14.82
N GLU A 204 -3.01 3.12 16.03
CA GLU A 204 -3.08 4.04 17.16
C GLU A 204 -2.29 5.35 16.94
N LYS A 205 -2.50 6.34 17.80
CA LYS A 205 -1.68 7.56 17.83
C LYS A 205 -0.25 7.25 18.22
N GLY A 206 0.72 7.92 17.59
CA GLY A 206 2.14 7.67 17.84
C GLY A 206 2.66 6.33 17.32
N HIS A 207 1.89 5.61 16.48
CA HIS A 207 2.35 4.37 15.87
C HIS A 207 3.64 4.57 15.05
N TYR A 208 4.44 3.53 14.94
CA TYR A 208 5.67 3.55 14.13
C TYR A 208 5.63 2.52 12.97
N ILE A 209 4.43 2.02 12.64
CA ILE A 209 4.19 1.17 11.48
C ILE A 209 4.37 1.98 10.18
N GLN A 210 5.49 1.75 9.47
CA GLN A 210 5.84 2.40 8.22
C GLN A 210 4.75 2.22 7.15
N GLY A 211 4.36 3.34 6.53
CA GLY A 211 3.38 3.38 5.44
C GLY A 211 1.93 3.49 5.88
N LEU A 212 1.64 3.38 7.19
CA LEU A 212 0.32 3.68 7.73
C LEU A 212 0.22 5.14 8.16
N LYS A 213 -1.01 5.65 8.28
CA LYS A 213 -1.31 7.00 8.78
C LYS A 213 -2.48 6.94 9.76
N ASN A 214 -2.31 7.54 10.93
CA ASN A 214 -3.42 7.92 11.80
C ASN A 214 -3.96 9.28 11.34
N MET A 215 -5.26 9.36 11.04
CA MET A 215 -5.91 10.54 10.46
C MET A 215 -6.08 11.71 11.45
N GLU A 216 -5.75 11.53 12.73
CA GLU A 216 -5.78 12.59 13.73
C GLU A 216 -4.43 13.32 13.87
N GLU A 217 -3.33 12.73 13.40
CA GLU A 217 -1.97 13.27 13.56
C GLU A 217 -1.27 13.54 12.23
N ALA A 218 -1.63 12.82 11.18
CA ALA A 218 -1.06 12.97 9.86
C ALA A 218 -1.87 13.94 8.99
N ILE A 219 -1.23 14.51 7.97
CA ILE A 219 -1.97 15.15 6.86
C ILE A 219 -2.94 14.12 6.25
N VAL A 220 -4.25 14.39 6.37
CA VAL A 220 -5.32 13.52 5.87
C VAL A 220 -5.27 13.48 4.34
N PRO A 221 -5.19 12.29 3.71
CA PRO A 221 -5.23 12.17 2.25
C PRO A 221 -6.55 12.70 1.68
N ALA A 222 -6.51 13.47 0.60
CA ALA A 222 -7.72 14.05 0.00
C ALA A 222 -8.66 12.98 -0.62
N ILE A 223 -8.13 11.79 -0.93
CA ILE A 223 -8.92 10.66 -1.44
C ILE A 223 -9.61 9.85 -0.34
N TYR A 224 -9.40 10.18 0.94
CA TYR A 224 -10.00 9.50 2.08
C TYR A 224 -11.44 9.93 2.30
N ASP A 225 -12.33 8.97 2.50
CA ASP A 225 -13.73 9.19 2.87
C ASP A 225 -14.11 8.21 4.00
N LYS A 226 -14.28 8.75 5.21
CA LYS A 226 -14.62 7.99 6.42
C LYS A 226 -15.95 7.24 6.27
N GLU A 227 -16.90 7.79 5.52
CA GLU A 227 -18.25 7.22 5.38
C GLU A 227 -18.26 5.92 4.56
N LYS A 228 -17.15 5.60 3.87
CA LYS A 228 -17.00 4.36 3.10
C LYS A 228 -16.45 3.20 3.92
N ILE A 229 -16.19 3.40 5.21
CA ILE A 229 -15.65 2.39 6.13
C ILE A 229 -16.73 2.04 7.15
N ASP A 230 -17.07 0.75 7.23
CA ASP A 230 -18.12 0.25 8.13
C ASP A 230 -17.60 0.03 9.56
N GLU A 231 -16.34 -0.40 9.72
CA GLU A 231 -15.72 -0.68 11.03
C GLU A 231 -14.26 -0.23 11.07
N PHE A 232 -13.83 0.30 12.21
CA PHE A 232 -12.44 0.59 12.53
C PHE A 232 -11.98 -0.33 13.66
N ILE A 233 -10.91 -1.07 13.44
CA ILE A 233 -10.25 -1.87 14.46
C ILE A 233 -8.92 -1.19 14.77
N ASN A 234 -8.76 -0.72 16.02
CA ASN A 234 -7.53 -0.08 16.46
C ASN A 234 -6.38 -1.08 16.58
N ILE A 235 -5.21 -0.69 16.10
CA ILE A 235 -4.02 -1.55 16.01
C ILE A 235 -2.85 -0.89 16.72
N GLU A 236 -2.31 -1.62 17.70
CA GLU A 236 -1.04 -1.29 18.35
C GLU A 236 0.15 -1.73 17.50
N SER A 237 1.24 -0.97 17.55
CA SER A 237 2.43 -1.26 16.73
C SER A 237 3.05 -2.62 17.07
N GLU A 238 3.13 -2.96 18.37
CA GLU A 238 3.67 -4.24 18.83
C GLU A 238 2.82 -5.43 18.39
N ALA A 239 1.49 -5.31 18.44
CA ALA A 239 0.57 -6.34 17.98
C ALA A 239 0.71 -6.59 16.48
N ALA A 240 0.88 -5.53 15.68
CA ALA A 240 1.14 -5.65 14.24
C ALA A 240 2.48 -6.35 13.96
N PHE A 241 3.52 -6.04 14.72
CA PHE A 241 4.85 -6.62 14.55
C PHE A 241 4.87 -8.10 14.92
N GLU A 242 4.24 -8.45 16.04
CA GLU A 242 4.09 -9.84 16.45
C GLU A 242 3.27 -10.64 15.43
N MET A 243 2.15 -10.09 14.96
CA MET A 243 1.37 -10.75 13.93
C MET A 243 2.17 -10.93 12.63
N ALA A 244 2.98 -9.95 12.21
CA ALA A 244 3.83 -10.10 11.04
C ALA A 244 4.82 -11.28 11.20
N ARG A 245 5.45 -11.44 12.37
CA ARG A 245 6.31 -12.60 12.67
C ARG A 245 5.54 -13.92 12.63
N ARG A 246 4.31 -13.93 13.17
CA ARG A 246 3.44 -15.11 13.16
C ARG A 246 2.99 -15.49 11.75
N ILE A 247 2.68 -14.53 10.87
CA ILE A 247 2.38 -14.79 9.46
C ILE A 247 3.54 -15.57 8.80
N VAL A 248 4.79 -15.19 9.08
CA VAL A 248 5.97 -15.92 8.56
C VAL A 248 6.06 -17.32 9.16
N ARG A 249 6.02 -17.43 10.49
CA ARG A 249 6.27 -18.69 11.22
C ARG A 249 5.16 -19.71 11.06
N GLU A 250 3.91 -19.27 10.97
CA GLU A 250 2.74 -20.14 10.99
C GLU A 250 2.20 -20.41 9.57
N GLU A 251 2.16 -19.39 8.70
CA GLU A 251 1.61 -19.51 7.33
C GLU A 251 2.68 -19.58 6.23
N GLY A 252 3.95 -19.32 6.55
CA GLY A 252 5.03 -19.32 5.55
C GLY A 252 4.97 -18.14 4.57
N ILE A 253 4.22 -17.08 4.89
CA ILE A 253 4.07 -15.90 4.03
C ILE A 253 5.02 -14.81 4.54
N PHE A 254 5.99 -14.40 3.73
CA PHE A 254 6.95 -13.37 4.15
C PHE A 254 6.41 -11.95 3.94
N ALA A 255 5.55 -11.49 4.84
CA ALA A 255 4.85 -10.20 4.75
C ALA A 255 5.48 -9.09 5.63
N GLY A 256 5.20 -7.83 5.29
CA GLY A 256 5.62 -6.66 6.06
C GLY A 256 4.74 -6.29 7.26
N MET A 257 5.18 -5.30 8.03
CA MET A 257 4.52 -4.82 9.25
C MET A 257 3.06 -4.37 9.05
N SER A 258 2.75 -3.71 7.93
CA SER A 258 1.38 -3.27 7.62
C SER A 258 0.45 -4.44 7.26
N GLY A 259 1.03 -5.54 6.74
CA GLY A 259 0.31 -6.81 6.58
C GLY A 259 -0.01 -7.45 7.93
N GLY A 260 0.91 -7.36 8.89
CA GLY A 260 0.66 -7.73 10.28
C GLY A 260 -0.52 -6.97 10.88
N ALA A 261 -0.56 -5.64 10.73
CA ALA A 261 -1.68 -4.81 11.19
C ALA A 261 -3.02 -5.22 10.56
N ALA A 262 -3.06 -5.42 9.25
CA ALA A 262 -4.27 -5.86 8.55
C ALA A 262 -4.73 -7.26 9.02
N MET A 263 -3.78 -8.17 9.27
CA MET A 263 -4.10 -9.51 9.77
C MET A 263 -4.61 -9.51 11.21
N VAL A 264 -4.08 -8.65 12.09
CA VAL A 264 -4.64 -8.46 13.44
C VAL A 264 -6.11 -8.07 13.33
N ALA A 265 -6.44 -7.08 12.52
CA ALA A 265 -7.83 -6.67 12.31
C ALA A 265 -8.71 -7.81 11.76
N ALA A 266 -8.20 -8.59 10.79
CA ALA A 266 -8.93 -9.73 10.24
C ALA A 266 -9.19 -10.82 11.30
N CYS A 267 -8.22 -11.12 12.16
CA CYS A 267 -8.39 -12.08 13.25
C CYS A 267 -9.35 -11.56 14.33
N GLU A 268 -9.27 -10.28 14.71
CA GLU A 268 -10.21 -9.68 15.67
C GLU A 268 -11.65 -9.67 15.14
N LEU A 269 -11.83 -9.39 13.84
CA LEU A 269 -13.12 -9.51 13.17
C LEU A 269 -13.62 -10.96 13.19
N ALA A 270 -12.78 -11.93 12.83
CA ALA A 270 -13.12 -13.34 12.76
C ALA A 270 -13.58 -13.92 14.12
N LYS A 271 -13.07 -13.39 15.24
CA LYS A 271 -13.54 -13.74 16.60
C LYS A 271 -14.97 -13.31 16.87
N LYS A 272 -15.41 -12.19 16.27
CA LYS A 272 -16.73 -11.58 16.54
C LYS A 272 -17.84 -12.14 15.65
N ILE A 273 -17.52 -12.55 14.43
CA ILE A 273 -18.53 -12.98 13.45
C ILE A 273 -18.84 -14.49 13.57
N PRO A 274 -20.10 -14.92 13.35
CA PRO A 274 -20.46 -16.33 13.45
C PRO A 274 -19.85 -17.18 12.31
N SER A 275 -19.81 -16.61 11.11
CA SER A 275 -19.25 -17.19 9.87
C SER A 275 -19.04 -16.11 8.81
N GLY A 276 -18.26 -16.39 7.77
CA GLY A 276 -18.12 -15.53 6.59
C GLY A 276 -16.76 -15.66 5.91
N ARG A 277 -16.58 -15.01 4.76
CA ARG A 277 -15.32 -14.95 4.02
C ARG A 277 -14.73 -13.54 4.07
N VAL A 278 -13.52 -13.47 4.60
CA VAL A 278 -12.77 -12.23 4.84
C VAL A 278 -11.61 -12.14 3.84
N ALA A 279 -11.57 -11.09 3.03
CA ALA A 279 -10.39 -10.75 2.26
C ALA A 279 -9.51 -9.77 3.05
N VAL A 280 -8.22 -10.05 3.18
CA VAL A 280 -7.25 -9.16 3.84
C VAL A 280 -6.09 -8.82 2.91
N ILE A 281 -5.69 -7.56 2.85
CA ILE A 281 -4.54 -7.13 2.05
C ILE A 281 -3.24 -7.32 2.83
N LEU A 282 -2.26 -8.01 2.23
CA LEU A 282 -0.86 -8.00 2.69
C LEU A 282 -0.04 -7.13 1.73
N PRO A 283 0.27 -5.85 2.08
CA PRO A 283 0.68 -4.84 1.11
C PRO A 283 2.04 -5.04 0.47
N ASP A 284 2.99 -5.65 1.18
CA ASP A 284 4.36 -5.85 0.72
C ASP A 284 5.04 -7.03 1.43
N ARG A 285 6.27 -7.30 1.00
CA ARG A 285 7.07 -8.42 1.51
C ARG A 285 7.97 -8.01 2.68
N GLY A 286 8.34 -9.01 3.49
CA GLY A 286 9.11 -8.85 4.72
C GLY A 286 10.58 -8.46 4.52
N GLU A 287 11.20 -8.79 3.38
CA GLU A 287 12.64 -8.52 3.16
C GLU A 287 13.00 -7.03 3.23
N LYS A 288 12.02 -6.14 2.99
CA LYS A 288 12.20 -4.68 3.03
C LYS A 288 12.42 -4.14 4.45
N TYR A 289 12.30 -4.99 5.46
CA TYR A 289 12.29 -4.64 6.87
C TYR A 289 13.35 -5.39 7.68
N LEU A 290 14.28 -6.11 7.03
CA LEU A 290 15.31 -6.90 7.71
C LEU A 290 16.26 -6.06 8.57
N SER A 291 16.54 -4.81 8.18
CA SER A 291 17.33 -3.88 9.01
C SER A 291 16.53 -3.20 10.12
N THR A 292 15.24 -3.52 10.29
CA THR A 292 14.36 -2.89 11.28
C THR A 292 14.15 -3.82 12.48
N LYS A 293 13.43 -3.34 13.51
CA LYS A 293 13.05 -4.16 14.66
C LYS A 293 12.01 -5.25 14.36
N LEU A 294 11.43 -5.29 13.16
CA LEU A 294 10.31 -6.21 12.84
C LEU A 294 10.68 -7.70 13.02
N PHE A 295 11.87 -8.09 12.56
CA PHE A 295 12.38 -9.47 12.56
C PHE A 295 13.68 -9.62 13.37
N ALA A 296 13.92 -8.75 14.34
CA ALA A 296 15.16 -8.74 15.11
C ALA A 296 15.27 -9.88 16.15
N ASP A 297 14.24 -10.72 16.30
CA ASP A 297 14.14 -11.85 17.24
C ASP A 297 13.78 -13.18 16.56
#